data_AF-A0A6D2J2J4-F1
#
_entry.id   AF-A0A6D2J2J4-F1
#
_cell.length_a   1.000
_cell.length_b   1.000
_cell.length_c   1.000
_cell.angle_alpha   90.00
_cell.angle_beta   90.00
_cell.angle_gamma   90.00
#
_symmetry.space_group_name_H-M   'P 1'
#
loop_
_entity.id
_entity.type
_entity.pdbx_description
1 polymer ?
#
loop_
_entity_poly.entity_id
_entity_poly.type
_entity_poly.pdbx_seq_one_letter_code
_entity_poly.pdbx_strand_id
1 'polypeptide(L)'
;MTRLFYPLVSLFLFSLLLAICSATVENAADCAAVGTLISSCTEFVNYGYPDPIPGSRCCDAMNVLGTYSDTSVKKTWLCNCFIHLINVYNSNATAISTLSGFCGIVLGFTIDPNTDCNL
;
A
#
# COMPACT_ATOMS: atom_id res chain seq x y z
N MET A 1 48.03 5.39 27.29
CA MET A 1 46.79 4.58 27.40
C MET A 1 45.64 5.11 26.54
N THR A 2 45.73 6.30 25.93
CA THR A 2 44.64 6.93 25.14
C THR A 2 44.56 6.49 23.67
N ARG A 3 45.59 5.82 23.12
CA ARG A 3 45.63 5.39 21.70
C ARG A 3 44.87 4.10 21.39
N LEU A 4 44.51 3.31 22.41
CA LEU A 4 43.72 2.07 22.28
C LEU A 4 42.20 2.30 22.38
N PHE A 5 41.77 3.49 22.83
CA PHE A 5 40.34 3.84 22.94
C PHE A 5 39.73 4.31 21.62
N TYR A 6 40.53 4.86 20.71
CA TYR A 6 40.07 5.36 19.40
C TYR A 6 39.46 4.27 18.49
N PRO A 7 40.07 3.09 18.30
CA PRO A 7 39.49 2.06 17.44
C PRO A 7 38.25 1.42 18.06
N LEU A 8 38.17 1.34 19.40
CA LEU A 8 37.02 0.80 20.12
C LEU A 8 35.79 1.72 20.00
N VAL A 9 35.97 3.04 20.14
CA VAL A 9 34.90 4.03 19.95
C VAL A 9 34.45 4.09 18.48
N SER A 10 35.39 3.97 17.53
CA SER A 10 35.08 3.96 16.10
C SER A 10 34.30 2.71 15.68
N LEU A 11 34.61 1.53 16.23
CA LEU A 11 33.89 0.29 15.94
C LEU A 11 32.48 0.32 16.53
N PHE A 12 32.32 0.91 17.72
CA PHE A 12 31.03 1.05 18.39
C PHE A 12 30.10 2.03 17.65
N LEU A 13 30.65 3.14 17.12
CA LEU A 13 29.90 4.05 16.24
C LEU A 13 29.45 3.35 14.95
N PHE A 14 30.32 2.55 14.33
CA PHE A 14 30.01 1.85 13.08
C PHE A 14 28.94 0.77 13.25
N SER A 15 28.96 0.03 14.36
CA SER A 15 27.88 -0.92 14.71
C SER A 15 26.56 -0.22 15.03
N LEU A 16 26.58 0.98 15.63
CA LEU A 16 25.37 1.75 15.88
C LEU A 16 24.73 2.29 14.57
N LEU A 17 25.56 2.62 13.57
CA LEU A 17 25.13 3.02 12.22
C LEU A 17 24.48 1.87 11.43
N LEU A 18 24.91 0.62 11.65
CA LEU A 18 24.32 -0.57 11.01
C LEU A 18 22.98 -1.00 11.65
N ALA A 19 22.72 -0.60 12.90
CA ALA A 19 21.49 -0.94 13.62
C ALA A 19 20.26 -0.09 13.23
N ILE A 20 20.43 0.93 12.38
CA ILE A 20 19.36 1.85 11.94
C ILE A 20 18.62 1.32 10.70
N CYS A 21 19.02 0.17 10.15
CA CYS A 21 18.41 -0.41 8.95
C CYS A 21 17.35 -1.49 9.25
N SER A 22 16.81 -1.51 10.46
CA SER A 22 15.58 -2.23 10.76
C SER A 22 14.44 -1.21 10.79
N ALA A 23 14.17 -0.62 9.62
CA ALA A 23 13.02 0.25 9.46
C ALA A 23 11.76 -0.59 9.73
N THR A 24 11.11 -0.16 10.79
CA THR A 24 9.82 -0.52 11.31
C THR A 24 8.77 -0.72 10.21
N VAL A 25 7.97 -1.77 10.37
CA VAL A 25 6.74 -1.98 9.61
C VAL A 25 5.71 -0.97 10.13
N GLU A 26 5.66 0.21 9.53
CA GLU A 26 4.66 1.25 9.82
C GLU A 26 4.18 1.93 8.53
N ASN A 27 3.59 1.13 7.62
CA ASN A 27 3.30 1.55 6.24
C ASN A 27 2.05 2.42 6.02
N ALA A 28 1.46 3.04 7.05
CA ALA A 28 0.32 3.96 6.83
C ALA A 28 0.73 5.20 6.01
N ALA A 29 1.98 5.67 6.14
CA ALA A 29 2.53 6.76 5.33
C ALA A 29 2.85 6.34 3.87
N ASP A 30 2.88 5.04 3.57
CA ASP A 30 3.30 4.51 2.28
C ASP A 30 2.14 4.32 1.29
N CYS A 31 0.91 4.29 1.80
CA CYS A 31 -0.30 4.16 0.98
C CYS A 31 -0.73 5.45 0.28
N ALA A 32 0.00 6.56 0.46
CA ALA A 32 -0.31 7.85 -0.17
C ALA A 32 -0.34 7.76 -1.70
N ALA A 33 0.53 6.93 -2.30
CA ALA A 33 0.53 6.66 -3.73
C ALA A 33 -0.75 5.95 -4.18
N VAL A 34 -1.21 4.97 -3.40
CA VAL A 34 -2.48 4.26 -3.65
C VAL A 34 -3.66 5.21 -3.51
N GLY A 35 -3.70 6.04 -2.46
CA GLY A 35 -4.72 7.07 -2.29
C GLY A 35 -4.77 8.07 -3.44
N THR A 36 -3.61 8.47 -3.97
CA THR A 36 -3.51 9.36 -5.14
C THR A 36 -4.10 8.69 -6.40
N LEU A 37 -3.82 7.40 -6.62
CA LEU A 37 -4.38 6.66 -7.75
C LEU A 37 -5.90 6.49 -7.61
N ILE A 38 -6.37 6.17 -6.40
CA ILE A 38 -7.79 6.03 -6.08
C ILE A 38 -8.55 7.37 -6.16
N SER A 39 -7.86 8.51 -6.04
CA SER A 39 -8.50 9.82 -6.26
C SER A 39 -9.09 9.96 -7.68
N SER A 40 -8.59 9.20 -8.66
CA SER A 40 -9.17 9.14 -10.01
C SER A 40 -10.52 8.40 -10.05
N CYS A 41 -10.86 7.69 -8.97
CA CYS A 41 -12.08 6.90 -8.80
C CYS A 41 -13.06 7.54 -7.79
N THR A 42 -12.80 8.77 -7.33
CA THR A 42 -13.48 9.40 -6.19
C THR A 42 -15.00 9.41 -6.34
N GLU A 43 -15.55 9.68 -7.53
CA GLU A 43 -17.01 9.70 -7.74
C GLU A 43 -17.64 8.33 -7.42
N PHE A 44 -17.11 7.26 -8.01
CA PHE A 44 -17.58 5.91 -7.73
C PHE A 44 -17.32 5.50 -6.27
N VAL A 45 -16.15 5.83 -5.72
CA VAL A 45 -15.82 5.52 -4.32
C VAL A 45 -16.74 6.25 -3.34
N ASN A 46 -17.22 7.47 -3.65
CA ASN A 46 -18.07 8.24 -2.73
C ASN A 46 -19.56 8.00 -2.94
N TYR A 47 -19.99 7.67 -4.17
CA TYR A 47 -21.41 7.62 -4.52
C TYR A 47 -21.85 6.27 -5.05
N GLY A 48 -20.92 5.35 -5.33
CA GLY A 48 -21.20 4.06 -5.98
C GLY A 48 -21.61 4.18 -7.45
N TYR A 49 -21.51 5.37 -8.05
CA TYR A 49 -21.85 5.64 -9.45
C TYR A 49 -21.07 6.88 -9.97
N PRO A 50 -20.84 6.99 -11.29
CA PRO A 50 -21.08 5.96 -12.30
C PRO A 50 -20.06 4.82 -12.22
N ASP A 51 -20.45 3.64 -12.71
CA ASP A 51 -19.58 2.47 -12.74
C ASP A 51 -18.29 2.75 -13.55
N PRO A 52 -17.10 2.39 -13.02
CA PRO A 52 -15.86 2.55 -13.75
C PRO A 52 -15.86 1.68 -15.00
N ILE A 53 -15.53 2.26 -16.15
CA ILE A 53 -15.38 1.53 -17.41
C ILE A 53 -13.89 1.35 -17.76
N PRO A 54 -13.49 0.21 -18.36
CA PRO A 54 -12.14 0.02 -18.87
C PRO A 54 -11.72 1.16 -19.83
N GLY A 55 -10.48 1.66 -19.67
CA GLY A 55 -9.96 2.82 -20.42
C GLY A 55 -10.36 4.19 -19.85
N SER A 56 -11.12 4.23 -18.76
CA SER A 56 -11.29 5.46 -17.96
C SER A 56 -10.03 5.74 -17.12
N ARG A 57 -9.84 7.00 -16.70
CA ARG A 57 -8.71 7.37 -15.83
C ARG A 57 -8.69 6.59 -14.51
N CYS A 58 -9.87 6.26 -13.98
CA CYS A 58 -9.96 5.40 -12.80
C CYS A 58 -9.39 4.00 -13.07
N CYS A 59 -9.81 3.36 -14.16
CA CYS A 59 -9.32 2.02 -14.48
C CYS A 59 -7.86 2.00 -14.94
N ASP A 60 -7.36 3.08 -15.55
CA ASP A 60 -5.92 3.22 -15.83
C ASP A 60 -5.11 3.29 -14.53
N ALA A 61 -5.61 4.01 -13.52
CA ALA A 61 -5.00 4.04 -12.19
C ALA A 61 -5.03 2.66 -11.50
N MET A 62 -6.15 1.93 -11.64
CA MET A 62 -6.26 0.55 -11.13
C MET A 62 -5.32 -0.42 -11.86
N ASN A 63 -5.11 -0.24 -13.17
CA ASN A 63 -4.12 -0.99 -13.94
C ASN A 63 -2.71 -0.78 -13.38
N VAL A 64 -2.34 0.48 -13.10
CA VAL A 64 -1.06 0.81 -12.46
C VAL A 64 -0.94 0.05 -11.14
N LEU A 65 -1.96 0.08 -10.27
CA LEU A 65 -1.95 -0.67 -9.01
C LEU A 65 -1.83 -2.19 -9.21
N GLY A 66 -2.44 -2.73 -10.27
CA GLY A 66 -2.31 -4.13 -10.66
C GLY A 66 -0.85 -4.54 -10.90
N THR A 67 -0.01 -3.65 -11.45
CA THR A 67 1.43 -3.93 -11.63
C THR A 67 2.22 -3.94 -10.31
N TYR A 68 1.64 -3.48 -9.20
CA TYR A 68 2.28 -3.60 -7.89
C TYR A 68 1.96 -4.94 -7.22
N SER A 69 1.09 -5.79 -7.77
CA SER A 69 0.77 -7.09 -7.15
C SER A 69 1.68 -8.24 -7.60
N ASP A 70 2.84 -7.97 -8.24
CA ASP A 70 3.68 -9.03 -8.82
C ASP A 70 4.39 -9.94 -7.80
N THR A 71 4.67 -9.44 -6.58
CA THR A 71 5.40 -10.20 -5.54
C THR A 71 4.59 -10.27 -4.24
N SER A 72 4.81 -11.30 -3.43
CA SER A 72 4.08 -11.47 -2.15
C SER A 72 4.24 -10.26 -1.24
N VAL A 73 5.45 -9.70 -1.12
CA VAL A 73 5.70 -8.51 -0.30
C VAL A 73 4.88 -7.30 -0.77
N LYS A 74 4.85 -7.05 -2.09
CA LYS A 74 4.08 -5.93 -2.63
C LYS A 74 2.56 -6.19 -2.57
N LYS A 75 2.11 -7.44 -2.71
CA LYS A 75 0.70 -7.82 -2.52
C LYS A 75 0.25 -7.55 -1.08
N THR A 76 1.01 -7.99 -0.09
CA THR A 76 0.72 -7.73 1.33
C THR A 76 0.66 -6.23 1.58
N TRP A 77 1.64 -5.47 1.07
CA TRP A 77 1.63 -4.01 1.18
C TRP A 77 0.37 -3.39 0.54
N LEU A 78 0.08 -3.73 -0.72
CA LEU A 78 -1.04 -3.17 -1.48
C LEU A 78 -2.38 -3.54 -0.82
N CYS A 79 -2.51 -4.78 -0.34
CA CYS A 79 -3.67 -5.24 0.42
C CYS A 79 -3.89 -4.37 1.66
N ASN A 80 -2.84 -4.17 2.49
CA ASN A 80 -2.93 -3.31 3.67
C ASN A 80 -3.36 -1.88 3.31
N CYS A 81 -2.91 -1.35 2.16
CA CYS A 81 -3.36 -0.05 1.68
C CYS A 81 -4.85 -0.01 1.32
N PHE A 82 -5.38 -1.03 0.65
CA PHE A 82 -6.82 -1.10 0.37
C PHE A 82 -7.66 -1.23 1.65
N ILE A 83 -7.20 -2.00 2.64
CA ILE A 83 -7.89 -2.09 3.95
C ILE A 83 -7.87 -0.75 4.68
N HIS A 84 -6.74 -0.03 4.63
CA HIS A 84 -6.66 1.32 5.18
C HIS A 84 -7.66 2.27 4.49
N LEU A 85 -7.74 2.23 3.15
CA LEU A 85 -8.69 3.04 2.39
C LEU A 85 -10.14 2.71 2.73
N ILE A 86 -10.50 1.42 2.88
CA ILE A 86 -11.84 1.02 3.32
C ILE A 86 -12.18 1.67 4.67
N ASN A 87 -11.24 1.71 5.61
CA ASN A 87 -11.45 2.36 6.90
C ASN A 87 -11.67 3.88 6.76
N VAL A 88 -10.97 4.54 5.83
CA VAL A 88 -11.12 5.98 5.58
C VAL A 88 -12.46 6.31 4.91
N TYR A 89 -12.88 5.52 3.92
CA TYR A 89 -14.10 5.73 3.14
C TYR A 89 -15.29 4.89 3.63
N ASN A 90 -15.32 4.56 4.93
CA ASN A 90 -16.15 3.54 5.60
C ASN A 90 -17.58 3.37 5.07
N SER A 91 -18.27 4.45 4.67
CA SER A 91 -19.61 4.46 4.07
C SER A 91 -19.74 3.71 2.74
N ASN A 92 -18.64 3.50 2.01
CA ASN A 92 -18.64 2.90 0.67
C ASN A 92 -17.56 1.82 0.50
N ALA A 93 -17.31 1.04 1.55
CA ALA A 93 -16.42 -0.12 1.49
C ALA A 93 -16.75 -1.04 0.29
N THR A 94 -18.04 -1.21 -0.03
CA THR A 94 -18.53 -1.99 -1.17
C THR A 94 -18.11 -1.42 -2.54
N ALA A 95 -18.06 -0.09 -2.68
CA ALA A 95 -17.58 0.51 -3.92
C ALA A 95 -16.08 0.23 -4.11
N ILE A 96 -15.29 0.38 -3.04
CA ILE A 96 -13.86 0.06 -3.09
C ILE A 96 -13.62 -1.42 -3.38
N SER A 97 -14.42 -2.33 -2.79
CA SER A 97 -14.27 -3.77 -2.99
C SER A 97 -14.57 -4.22 -4.43
N THR A 98 -15.55 -3.58 -5.07
CA THR A 98 -15.99 -3.92 -6.43
C THR A 98 -15.18 -3.20 -7.52
N LEU A 99 -14.40 -2.18 -7.16
CA LEU A 99 -13.63 -1.34 -8.08
C LEU A 99 -12.70 -2.15 -9.00
N SER A 100 -11.98 -3.12 -8.43
CA SER A 100 -11.08 -4.00 -9.21
C SER A 100 -11.82 -4.82 -10.26
N GLY A 101 -13.02 -5.32 -9.92
CA GLY A 101 -13.88 -6.09 -10.81
C GLY A 101 -14.40 -5.28 -11.99
N PHE A 102 -14.87 -4.05 -11.76
CA PHE A 102 -15.31 -3.15 -12.83
C PHE A 102 -14.20 -2.85 -13.84
N CYS A 103 -12.97 -2.71 -13.36
CA CYS A 103 -11.81 -2.47 -14.21
C CYS A 103 -11.18 -3.75 -14.79
N GLY A 104 -11.69 -4.94 -14.45
CA GLY A 104 -11.15 -6.23 -14.92
C GLY A 104 -9.74 -6.54 -14.39
N ILE A 105 -9.37 -5.98 -13.24
CA ILE A 105 -8.03 -6.13 -12.65
C ILE A 105 -8.03 -7.22 -11.58
N VAL A 106 -7.06 -8.13 -11.66
CA VAL A 106 -6.85 -9.17 -10.63
C VAL A 106 -5.65 -8.80 -9.76
N LEU A 107 -5.91 -8.39 -8.52
CA LEU A 107 -4.86 -7.99 -7.56
C LEU A 107 -4.24 -9.18 -6.81
N GLY A 108 -4.81 -10.38 -6.93
CA GLY A 108 -4.34 -11.58 -6.24
C GLY A 108 -4.71 -11.65 -4.75
N PHE A 109 -5.59 -10.77 -4.29
CA PHE A 109 -6.27 -10.79 -2.99
C PHE A 109 -7.67 -10.19 -3.15
N THR A 110 -8.55 -10.46 -2.19
CA THR A 110 -9.88 -9.87 -2.15
C THR A 110 -9.82 -8.53 -1.42
N ILE A 111 -10.51 -7.51 -1.92
CA ILE A 111 -10.61 -6.23 -1.22
C ILE A 111 -11.85 -6.31 -0.30
N ASP A 112 -11.67 -6.77 0.93
CA ASP A 112 -12.73 -6.84 1.97
C ASP A 112 -12.16 -6.38 3.33
N PRO A 113 -12.92 -5.65 4.16
CA PRO A 113 -12.46 -5.17 5.47
C PRO A 113 -11.89 -6.26 6.41
N ASN A 114 -12.23 -7.53 6.20
CA ASN A 114 -11.76 -8.68 6.99
C ASN A 114 -10.71 -9.51 6.26
N THR A 115 -10.19 -9.05 5.13
CA THR A 115 -9.14 -9.76 4.39
C THR A 115 -7.87 -9.81 5.21
N ASP A 116 -7.30 -11.01 5.37
CA ASP A 116 -5.96 -11.17 5.92
C ASP A 116 -4.91 -10.93 4.83
N CYS A 117 -4.13 -9.86 4.99
CA CYS A 117 -3.10 -9.47 4.03
C CYS A 117 -1.76 -10.21 4.18
N ASN A 118 -1.62 -11.12 5.15
CA ASN A 118 -0.37 -11.85 5.46
C ASN A 118 -0.30 -13.24 4.83
N LEU A 119 -1.24 -13.56 3.92
CA LEU A 119 -1.37 -14.86 3.26
C LEU A 119 -0.40 -15.05 2.08
#